data_AF-M1EE03-F1
#
_entry.id   AF-M1EE03-F1
#
_cell.length_a   1.000
_cell.length_b   1.000
_cell.length_c   1.000
_cell.angle_alpha   90.00
_cell.angle_beta   90.00
_cell.angle_gamma   90.00
#
_symmetry.space_group_name_H-M   'P 1'
#
loop_
_entity.id
_entity.type
_entity.pdbx_description
1 polymer ?
#
loop_
_entity_poly.entity_id
_entity_poly.type
_entity_poly.pdbx_seq_one_letter_code
_entity_poly.pdbx_strand_id
1 'polypeptide(L)'
;WLLAKTWVRNSDFQLHQLQYHLLNTHLVAEVIAVATMRHLPGLHPVFKLLIPHIRYTLEINTRARSQLISEGGIFDKAVSTGGGGHVHLLRRAMAQLTYCSLCPPDDLADRGLLGIPSALYAHDALRLWGIIARYVEGIVRLFYHRDDIVRGDP
;
A
#
# COMPACT_ATOMS: atom_id res chain seq x y z
N TRP A 1 -32.84 -11.81 2.93
CA TRP A 1 -32.07 -10.54 2.90
C TRP A 1 -30.81 -10.58 3.77
N LEU A 2 -30.89 -10.91 5.07
CA LEU A 2 -29.71 -10.91 5.96
C LEU A 2 -28.58 -11.81 5.44
N LEU A 3 -28.86 -13.07 5.12
CA LEU A 3 -27.87 -14.01 4.60
C LEU A 3 -27.15 -13.49 3.35
N ALA A 4 -27.87 -12.86 2.42
CA ALA A 4 -27.28 -12.28 1.22
C ALA A 4 -26.27 -11.18 1.56
N LYS A 5 -26.60 -10.27 2.50
CA LYS A 5 -25.67 -9.26 2.99
C LYS A 5 -24.46 -9.89 3.70
N THR A 6 -24.67 -10.95 4.48
CA THR A 6 -23.58 -11.69 5.13
C THR A 6 -22.58 -12.25 4.13
N TRP A 7 -23.06 -12.81 3.01
CA TRP A 7 -22.18 -13.27 1.93
C TRP A 7 -21.35 -12.15 1.31
N VAL A 8 -21.97 -10.99 1.03
CA VAL A 8 -21.23 -9.81 0.53
C VAL A 8 -20.17 -9.35 1.54
N ARG A 9 -20.50 -9.31 2.84
CA ARG A 9 -19.54 -8.96 3.90
C ARG A 9 -18.40 -9.98 4.01
N ASN A 10 -18.69 -11.28 3.86
CA ASN A 10 -17.67 -12.32 3.84
C ASN A 10 -16.71 -12.17 2.66
N SER A 11 -17.23 -11.88 1.46
CA SER A 11 -16.40 -11.64 0.27
C SER A 11 -15.56 -10.37 0.42
N ASP A 12 -16.13 -9.30 0.96
CA ASP A 12 -15.41 -8.06 1.27
C ASP A 12 -14.26 -8.29 2.25
N PHE A 13 -14.46 -9.13 3.28
CA PHE A 13 -13.37 -9.50 4.19
C PHE A 13 -12.17 -10.11 3.45
N GLN A 14 -12.41 -11.01 2.49
CA GLN A 14 -11.32 -11.66 1.75
C GLN A 14 -10.54 -10.64 0.90
N LEU A 15 -11.25 -9.79 0.15
CA LEU A 15 -10.63 -8.75 -0.69
C LEU A 15 -9.92 -7.70 0.15
N HIS A 16 -10.55 -7.22 1.22
CA HIS A 16 -9.96 -6.28 2.15
C HIS A 16 -8.65 -6.81 2.73
N GLN A 17 -8.67 -8.01 3.33
CA GLN A 17 -7.48 -8.51 4.01
C GLN A 17 -6.33 -8.83 3.06
N LEU A 18 -6.63 -9.35 1.86
CA LEU A 18 -5.59 -9.79 0.94
C LEU A 18 -5.13 -8.71 -0.02
N GLN A 19 -6.05 -8.00 -0.67
CA GLN A 19 -5.71 -6.99 -1.67
C GLN A 19 -5.44 -5.63 -1.02
N TYR A 20 -6.46 -5.04 -0.38
CA TYR A 20 -6.35 -3.65 0.08
C TYR A 20 -5.45 -3.49 1.31
N HIS A 21 -5.37 -4.50 2.16
CA HIS A 21 -4.52 -4.51 3.34
C HIS A 21 -3.17 -5.17 3.03
N LEU A 22 -3.10 -6.50 2.91
CA LEU A 22 -1.83 -7.19 2.77
C LEU A 22 -1.03 -6.77 1.52
N LEU A 23 -1.62 -6.77 0.33
CA LEU A 23 -0.89 -6.40 -0.88
C LEU A 23 -0.59 -4.90 -0.92
N ASN A 24 -1.63 -4.06 -0.91
CA ASN A 24 -1.49 -2.62 -1.21
C ASN A 24 -0.82 -1.83 -0.08
N THR A 25 -0.84 -2.30 1.17
CA THR A 25 -0.09 -1.65 2.26
C THR A 25 1.20 -2.41 2.57
N HIS A 26 1.11 -3.66 3.03
CA HIS A 26 2.27 -4.37 3.56
C HIS A 26 3.29 -4.73 2.49
N LEU A 27 2.88 -5.43 1.42
CA LEU A 27 3.82 -5.96 0.44
C LEU A 27 4.42 -4.85 -0.44
N VAL A 28 3.63 -3.86 -0.84
CA VAL A 28 4.13 -2.67 -1.55
C VAL A 28 5.12 -1.88 -0.68
N ALA A 29 4.81 -1.65 0.60
CA ALA A 29 5.74 -0.97 1.51
C ALA A 29 7.05 -1.74 1.70
N GLU A 30 7.01 -3.07 1.68
CA GLU A 30 8.23 -3.90 1.76
C GLU A 30 9.10 -3.77 0.51
N VAL A 31 8.50 -3.72 -0.69
CA VAL A 31 9.23 -3.45 -1.92
C VAL A 31 9.93 -2.09 -1.85
N ILE A 32 9.23 -1.05 -1.40
CA ILE A 32 9.81 0.29 -1.19
C ILE A 32 10.95 0.24 -0.17
N ALA A 33 10.76 -0.47 0.95
CA ALA A 33 11.77 -0.60 2.00
C ALA A 33 13.03 -1.29 1.47
N VAL A 34 12.89 -2.45 0.80
CA VAL A 34 14.03 -3.20 0.24
C VAL A 34 14.75 -2.37 -0.82
N ALA A 35 14.02 -1.71 -1.72
CA ALA A 35 14.61 -0.86 -2.75
C ALA A 35 15.39 0.32 -2.12
N THR A 36 14.78 1.01 -1.15
CA THR A 36 15.41 2.12 -0.40
C THR A 36 16.72 1.66 0.25
N MET A 37 16.70 0.53 0.97
CA MET A 37 17.88 0.02 1.68
C MET A 37 18.99 -0.48 0.76
N ARG A 38 18.66 -0.90 -0.47
CA ARG A 38 19.63 -1.45 -1.43
C ARG A 38 20.23 -0.40 -2.35
N HIS A 39 19.50 0.67 -2.64
CA HIS A 39 19.86 1.61 -3.71
C HIS A 39 20.12 3.03 -3.21
N LEU A 40 19.69 3.40 -2.00
CA LEU A 40 19.94 4.74 -1.46
C LEU A 40 20.91 4.68 -0.27
N PRO A 41 22.10 5.31 -0.35
CA PRO A 41 23.01 5.36 0.79
C PRO A 41 22.45 6.19 1.93
N GLY A 42 22.90 5.95 3.17
CA GLY A 42 22.38 6.62 4.36
C GLY A 42 22.53 8.16 4.38
N LEU A 43 23.39 8.71 3.52
CA LEU A 43 23.56 10.15 3.31
C LEU A 43 22.58 10.74 2.29
N HIS A 44 21.96 9.92 1.44
CA HIS A 44 21.04 10.37 0.39
C HIS A 44 19.81 11.06 0.98
N PRO A 45 19.38 12.22 0.44
CA PRO A 45 18.25 12.97 1.00
C PRO A 45 16.94 12.15 0.99
N VAL A 46 16.67 11.41 -0.10
CA VAL A 46 15.49 10.53 -0.19
C VAL A 46 15.56 9.37 0.81
N PHE A 47 16.75 8.84 1.12
CA PHE A 47 16.88 7.83 2.18
C PHE A 47 16.45 8.39 3.53
N LYS A 48 16.93 9.58 3.88
CA LYS A 48 16.60 10.25 5.16
C LYS A 48 15.10 10.57 5.26
N LEU A 49 14.48 10.92 4.13
CA LEU A 49 13.05 11.15 4.04
C LEU A 49 12.26 9.85 4.27
N LEU A 50 12.64 8.75 3.64
CA LEU A 50 11.87 7.49 3.66
C LEU A 50 12.12 6.62 4.89
N ILE A 51 13.31 6.65 5.49
CA ILE A 51 13.71 5.72 6.55
C ILE A 51 12.76 5.65 7.75
N PRO A 52 12.13 6.76 8.23
CA PRO A 52 11.18 6.67 9.34
C PRO A 52 9.89 5.94 8.95
N HIS A 53 9.51 5.96 7.67
CA HIS A 53 8.25 5.41 7.15
C HIS A 53 8.31 3.91 6.82
N ILE A 54 9.50 3.31 6.81
CA ILE A 54 9.71 1.89 6.53
C ILE A 54 10.11 1.08 7.77
N ARG A 55 10.06 1.72 8.96
CA ARG A 55 10.44 1.10 10.23
C ARG A 55 9.53 -0.09 10.53
N TYR A 56 10.15 -1.23 10.86
CA TYR A 56 9.50 -2.51 11.20
C TYR A 56 8.70 -3.21 10.08
N THR A 57 8.59 -2.64 8.88
CA THR A 57 7.90 -3.26 7.73
C THR A 57 8.41 -4.67 7.42
N LEU A 58 9.74 -4.85 7.37
CA LEU A 58 10.36 -6.15 7.09
C LEU A 58 10.05 -7.19 8.18
N GLU A 59 10.03 -6.78 9.44
CA GLU A 59 9.77 -7.69 10.55
C GLU A 59 8.32 -8.17 10.54
N ILE A 60 7.37 -7.23 10.47
CA ILE A 60 5.94 -7.59 10.52
C ILE A 60 5.55 -8.45 9.31
N ASN A 61 6.09 -8.17 8.12
CA ASN A 61 5.81 -8.98 6.94
C ASN A 61 6.46 -10.37 7.01
N THR A 62 7.64 -10.49 7.63
CA THR A 62 8.27 -11.79 7.89
C THR A 62 7.44 -12.62 8.88
N ARG A 63 6.88 -11.99 9.92
CA ARG A 63 5.94 -12.63 10.84
C ARG A 63 4.65 -13.04 10.13
N ALA A 64 4.09 -12.18 9.28
CA ALA A 64 2.90 -12.51 8.50
C ALA A 64 3.14 -13.73 7.58
N ARG A 65 4.27 -13.78 6.87
CA ARG A 65 4.62 -14.93 6.02
C ARG A 65 4.85 -16.24 6.79
N SER A 66 5.28 -16.18 8.05
CA SER A 66 5.56 -17.39 8.85
C SER A 66 4.39 -17.85 9.71
N GLN A 67 3.47 -16.96 10.07
CA GLN A 67 2.40 -17.26 11.03
C GLN A 67 0.98 -17.00 10.50
N LEU A 68 0.81 -16.03 9.59
CA LEU A 68 -0.51 -15.58 9.14
C LEU A 68 -0.93 -16.26 7.84
N ILE A 69 -0.11 -16.13 6.79
CA ILE A 69 -0.39 -16.60 5.42
C ILE A 69 0.46 -17.82 5.01
N SER A 70 1.22 -18.39 5.95
CA SER A 70 1.94 -19.65 5.74
C SER A 70 0.98 -20.84 5.63
N GLU A 71 1.49 -21.94 5.09
CA GLU A 71 0.86 -23.25 5.23
C GLU A 71 0.62 -23.56 6.72
N GLY A 72 -0.62 -23.91 7.08
CA GLY A 72 -1.01 -24.13 8.48
C GLY A 72 -1.04 -22.85 9.34
N GLY A 73 -0.90 -21.67 8.73
CA GLY A 73 -1.09 -20.36 9.36
C GLY A 73 -2.56 -20.05 9.66
N ILE A 74 -2.82 -18.83 10.14
CA ILE A 74 -4.18 -18.41 10.51
C ILE A 74 -5.14 -18.44 9.31
N PHE A 75 -4.69 -18.04 8.12
CA PHE A 75 -5.54 -18.07 6.92
C PHE A 75 -6.00 -19.49 6.60
N ASP A 76 -5.11 -20.48 6.68
CA ASP A 76 -5.45 -21.88 6.42
C ASP A 76 -6.39 -22.47 7.47
N LYS A 77 -6.29 -22.02 8.73
CA LYS A 77 -7.07 -22.56 9.84
C LYS A 77 -8.47 -21.97 9.97
N ALA A 78 -8.66 -20.70 9.57
CA ALA A 78 -9.85 -19.95 9.96
C ALA A 78 -10.45 -19.05 8.86
N VAL A 79 -9.83 -18.98 7.68
CA VAL A 79 -10.27 -18.07 6.61
C VAL A 79 -10.68 -18.86 5.38
N SER A 80 -11.80 -18.46 4.75
CA SER A 80 -12.38 -19.21 3.63
C SER A 80 -11.49 -19.30 2.39
N THR A 81 -10.57 -18.35 2.19
CA THR A 81 -9.53 -18.42 1.14
C THR A 81 -8.25 -19.11 1.59
N GLY A 82 -8.20 -19.68 2.80
CA GLY A 82 -7.13 -20.55 3.27
C GLY A 82 -6.90 -21.76 2.34
N GLY A 83 -5.77 -22.44 2.49
CA GLY A 83 -5.42 -23.61 1.68
C GLY A 83 -4.95 -23.26 0.27
N GLY A 84 -4.44 -22.04 0.06
CA GLY A 84 -3.84 -21.58 -1.20
C GLY A 84 -4.71 -20.64 -2.05
N GLY A 85 -6.01 -20.54 -1.81
CA GLY A 85 -6.89 -19.59 -2.51
C GLY A 85 -6.45 -18.13 -2.33
N HIS A 86 -5.93 -17.80 -1.16
CA HIS A 86 -5.41 -16.48 -0.81
C HIS A 86 -4.18 -16.10 -1.64
N VAL A 87 -3.29 -17.06 -1.93
CA VAL A 87 -2.13 -16.85 -2.82
C VAL A 87 -2.59 -16.59 -4.25
N HIS A 88 -3.60 -17.31 -4.72
CA HIS A 88 -4.18 -17.08 -6.06
C HIS A 88 -4.82 -15.70 -6.19
N LEU A 89 -5.56 -15.26 -5.17
CA LEU A 89 -6.16 -13.93 -5.13
C LEU A 89 -5.07 -12.85 -5.15
N LEU A 90 -4.03 -12.98 -4.32
CA LEU A 90 -2.89 -12.05 -4.29
C LEU A 90 -2.20 -11.94 -5.67
N ARG A 91 -1.98 -13.06 -6.37
CA ARG A 91 -1.39 -13.05 -7.72
C ARG A 91 -2.24 -12.28 -8.73
N ARG A 92 -3.56 -12.47 -8.70
CA ARG A 92 -4.49 -11.73 -9.59
C ARG A 92 -4.54 -10.25 -9.26
N ALA A 93 -4.63 -9.91 -7.98
CA ALA A 93 -4.63 -8.52 -7.52
C ALA A 93 -3.33 -7.80 -7.91
N MET A 94 -2.18 -8.46 -7.79
CA MET A 94 -0.89 -7.90 -8.21
C MET A 94 -0.85 -7.59 -9.71
N ALA A 95 -1.42 -8.46 -10.55
CA ALA A 95 -1.48 -8.24 -12.00
C ALA A 95 -2.38 -7.05 -12.40
N GLN A 96 -3.25 -6.59 -11.50
CA GLN A 96 -4.16 -5.46 -11.71
C GLN A 96 -3.70 -4.19 -10.99
N LEU A 97 -2.63 -4.25 -10.19
CA LEU A 97 -2.14 -3.12 -9.43
C LEU A 97 -1.55 -2.06 -10.36
N THR A 98 -2.05 -0.84 -10.26
CA THR A 98 -1.55 0.31 -11.04
C THR A 98 -1.01 1.38 -10.11
N TYR A 99 -0.11 2.23 -10.61
CA TYR A 99 0.39 3.36 -9.83
C TYR A 99 -0.73 4.33 -9.43
N CYS A 100 -1.64 4.64 -10.36
CA CYS A 100 -2.80 5.50 -10.10
C CYS A 100 -3.70 4.96 -8.97
N SER A 101 -3.89 3.63 -8.87
CA SER A 101 -4.65 3.03 -7.77
C SER A 101 -4.02 3.20 -6.38
N LEU A 102 -2.74 3.60 -6.31
CA LEU A 102 -2.02 3.89 -5.07
C LEU A 102 -1.98 5.40 -4.75
N CYS A 103 -2.50 6.24 -5.65
CA CYS A 103 -2.53 7.70 -5.50
C CYS A 103 -3.98 8.14 -5.25
N PRO A 104 -4.34 8.58 -4.03
CA PRO A 104 -5.71 8.98 -3.70
C PRO A 104 -6.37 9.97 -4.66
N PRO A 105 -5.70 11.02 -5.19
CA PRO A 105 -6.33 11.89 -6.18
C PRO A 105 -6.80 11.16 -7.43
N ASP A 106 -5.99 10.22 -7.92
CA ASP A 106 -6.28 9.45 -9.14
C ASP A 106 -7.31 8.34 -8.85
N ASP A 107 -7.08 7.51 -7.82
CA ASP A 107 -8.00 6.43 -7.43
C ASP A 107 -9.42 6.96 -7.15
N LEU A 108 -9.53 8.07 -6.41
CA LEU A 108 -10.84 8.62 -6.07
C LEU A 108 -11.53 9.25 -7.27
N ALA A 109 -10.78 9.82 -8.22
CA ALA A 109 -11.31 10.33 -9.48
C ALA A 109 -11.83 9.18 -10.36
N ASP A 110 -11.00 8.15 -10.57
CA ASP A 110 -11.30 6.99 -11.41
C ASP A 110 -12.55 6.23 -10.91
N ARG A 111 -12.75 6.20 -9.59
CA ARG A 111 -13.93 5.57 -8.96
C ARG A 111 -15.13 6.49 -8.80
N GLY A 112 -15.04 7.75 -9.25
CA GLY A 112 -16.13 8.72 -9.16
C GLY A 112 -16.52 9.09 -7.74
N LEU A 113 -15.58 9.06 -6.79
CA LEU A 113 -15.80 9.35 -5.37
C LEU A 113 -15.55 10.81 -4.99
N LEU A 114 -14.99 11.61 -5.89
CA LEU A 114 -14.73 13.03 -5.64
C LEU A 114 -16.04 13.80 -5.46
N GLY A 115 -16.10 14.62 -4.41
CA GLY A 115 -17.23 15.51 -4.13
C GLY A 115 -18.46 14.84 -3.55
N ILE A 116 -18.44 13.53 -3.29
CA ILE A 116 -19.56 12.84 -2.62
C ILE A 116 -19.57 13.20 -1.12
N PRO A 117 -20.60 13.90 -0.60
CA PRO A 117 -20.58 14.41 0.78
C PRO A 117 -20.42 13.32 1.85
N SER A 118 -20.97 12.12 1.61
CA SER A 118 -20.90 10.99 2.54
C SER A 118 -19.60 10.18 2.44
N ALA A 119 -18.74 10.42 1.44
CA ALA A 119 -17.50 9.70 1.25
C ALA A 119 -16.39 10.28 2.14
N LEU A 120 -16.54 10.16 3.46
CA LEU A 120 -15.62 10.76 4.43
C LEU A 120 -14.16 10.33 4.23
N TYR A 121 -13.93 9.06 3.87
CA TYR A 121 -12.61 8.56 3.48
C TYR A 121 -11.98 9.38 2.34
N ALA A 122 -12.75 9.70 1.30
CA ALA A 122 -12.25 10.44 0.15
C ALA A 122 -11.78 11.84 0.56
N HIS A 123 -12.57 12.53 1.39
CA HIS A 123 -12.22 13.85 1.89
C HIS A 123 -10.93 13.84 2.72
N ASP A 124 -10.83 12.91 3.67
CA ASP A 124 -9.67 12.85 4.55
C ASP A 124 -8.42 12.35 3.83
N ALA A 125 -8.56 11.38 2.92
CA ALA A 125 -7.46 10.87 2.09
C ALA A 125 -6.86 11.98 1.21
N LEU A 126 -7.69 12.81 0.55
CA LEU A 126 -7.21 13.93 -0.26
C LEU A 126 -6.50 15.00 0.58
N ARG A 127 -7.04 15.31 1.76
CA ARG A 127 -6.42 16.28 2.67
C ARG A 127 -5.06 15.79 3.16
N LEU A 128 -4.98 14.54 3.61
CA LEU A 128 -3.75 13.94 4.09
C LEU A 128 -2.71 13.83 2.96
N TRP A 129 -3.14 13.40 1.77
CA TRP A 129 -2.29 13.38 0.57
C TRP A 129 -1.70 14.75 0.28
N GLY A 130 -2.51 15.81 0.27
CA GLY A 130 -2.04 17.18 0.03
C GLY A 130 -1.03 17.66 1.08
N ILE A 131 -1.21 17.28 2.35
CA ILE A 131 -0.25 17.60 3.43
C ILE A 131 1.09 16.88 3.19
N ILE A 132 1.05 15.58 2.92
CA ILE A 132 2.25 14.77 2.66
C ILE A 132 2.97 15.26 1.40
N ALA A 133 2.22 15.56 0.33
CA ALA A 133 2.77 16.06 -0.93
C ALA A 133 3.55 17.36 -0.73
N ARG A 134 3.01 18.33 0.03
CA ARG A 134 3.72 19.58 0.35
C ARG A 134 4.97 19.35 1.21
N TYR A 135 4.92 18.41 2.15
CA TYR A 135 6.08 18.04 2.96
C TYR A 135 7.20 17.45 2.07
N VAL A 136 6.85 16.50 1.21
CA VAL A 136 7.79 15.86 0.27
C VAL A 136 8.37 16.90 -0.71
N GLU A 137 7.52 17.74 -1.31
CA GLU A 137 7.94 18.82 -2.20
C GLU A 137 8.92 19.78 -1.51
N GLY A 138 8.63 20.16 -0.27
CA GLY A 138 9.49 21.02 0.54
C GLY A 138 10.88 20.43 0.74
N ILE A 139 10.98 19.14 1.09
CA ILE A 139 12.28 18.46 1.27
C ILE A 139 13.00 18.28 -0.08
N VAL A 140 12.31 17.80 -1.11
CA VAL A 140 12.91 17.54 -2.44
C VAL A 140 13.52 18.81 -3.01
N ARG A 141 12.82 19.96 -2.92
CA ARG A 141 13.32 21.24 -3.44
C ARG A 141 14.57 21.78 -2.76
N LEU A 142 14.92 21.30 -1.55
CA LEU A 142 16.17 21.66 -0.88
C LEU A 142 17.40 21.03 -1.55
N PHE A 143 17.22 19.89 -2.23
CA PHE A 143 18.32 19.11 -2.82
C PHE A 143 18.27 19.07 -4.35
N TYR A 144 17.07 19.13 -4.94
CA TYR A 144 16.83 19.05 -6.38
C TYR A 144 16.15 20.32 -6.87
N HIS A 145 16.95 21.32 -7.27
CA HIS A 145 16.42 22.61 -7.73
C HIS A 145 15.91 22.60 -9.18
N ARG A 146 16.28 21.59 -9.96
CA ARG A 146 15.94 21.44 -11.37
C ARG A 146 15.87 19.97 -11.77
N ASP A 147 15.09 19.68 -12.81
CA ASP A 147 14.87 18.32 -13.30
C ASP A 147 16.15 17.60 -13.76
N ASP A 148 17.12 18.33 -14.29
CA ASP A 148 18.40 17.76 -14.72
C ASP A 148 19.24 17.22 -13.55
N ILE A 149 19.09 17.80 -12.35
CA ILE A 149 19.73 17.29 -11.13
C ILE A 149 19.14 15.94 -10.76
N VAL A 150 17.81 15.76 -10.89
CA VAL A 150 17.14 14.47 -10.65
C VAL A 150 17.56 13.44 -11.69
N ARG A 151 17.60 13.81 -12.98
CA ARG A 151 18.00 12.89 -14.06
C ARG A 151 19.46 12.46 -13.98
N GLY A 152 20.31 13.29 -13.37
CA GLY A 152 21.72 13.01 -13.14
C GLY A 152 22.01 12.25 -11.85
N ASP A 153 21.00 11.90 -11.05
CA ASP A 153 21.15 11.13 -9.82
C ASP A 153 21.18 9.62 -10.14
N PRO A 154 22.35 8.95 -9.99
CA PRO A 154 22.58 7.59 -10.50
C PRO A 154 21.97 6.46 -9.66
#